data_AF-A0A227J5M6-F1
#
_entry.id   AF-A0A227J5M6-F1
#
_cell.length_a   1.000
_cell.length_b   1.000
_cell.length_c   1.000
_cell.angle_alpha   90.00
_cell.angle_beta   90.00
_cell.angle_gamma   90.00
#
_symmetry.space_group_name_H-M   'P 1'
#
loop_
_entity.id
_entity.type
_entity.pdbx_description
1 polymer ?
#
loop_
_entity_poly.entity_id
_entity_poly.type
_entity_poly.pdbx_seq_one_letter_code
_entity_poly.pdbx_strand_id
1 'polypeptide(L)'
;MSSQTPVVTVDGPSGAGKGTLCMLLAKKLGFQLLDSGAIYRVLALAAIHHGVDTESEDALVPLATHLDVQFIAEGDLVKVILEGEDVSG
;
A
#
# COMPACT_ATOMS: atom_id res chain seq x y z
N MET A 1 -25.59 5.39 13.76
CA MET A 1 -25.28 3.97 13.54
C MET A 1 -23.97 3.93 12.76
N SER A 2 -22.86 3.49 13.35
CA SER A 2 -21.65 3.27 12.54
C SER A 2 -21.85 1.96 11.79
N SER A 3 -22.07 2.01 10.48
CA SER A 3 -21.97 0.81 9.66
C SER A 3 -20.51 0.36 9.72
N GLN A 4 -20.25 -0.82 10.30
CA GLN A 4 -18.92 -1.43 10.17
C GLN A 4 -18.65 -1.65 8.68
N THR A 5 -17.53 -1.11 8.19
CA THR A 5 -17.08 -1.38 6.83
C THR A 5 -16.46 -2.78 6.83
N PRO A 6 -16.94 -3.72 5.98
CA PRO A 6 -16.40 -5.08 5.94
C PRO A 6 -14.95 -5.07 5.45
N VAL A 7 -14.10 -5.90 6.07
CA VAL A 7 -12.69 -6.06 5.71
C VAL A 7 -12.43 -7.52 5.33
N VAL A 8 -11.68 -7.73 4.26
CA VAL A 8 -11.25 -9.05 3.79
C VAL A 8 -9.72 -9.07 3.79
N THR A 9 -9.12 -10.09 4.43
CA THR A 9 -7.68 -10.31 4.44
C THR A 9 -7.32 -11.52 3.58
N VAL A 10 -6.18 -11.47 2.91
CA VAL A 10 -5.68 -12.55 2.03
C VAL A 10 -4.21 -12.80 2.34
N ASP A 11 -3.94 -13.92 3.00
CA ASP A 11 -2.60 -14.29 3.48
C ASP A 11 -2.02 -15.49 2.71
N GLY A 12 -0.69 -15.59 2.70
CA GLY A 12 0.04 -16.66 2.01
C GLY A 12 1.45 -16.26 1.59
N PRO A 13 2.27 -17.19 1.05
CA PRO A 13 3.67 -16.93 0.74
C PRO A 13 3.87 -15.96 -0.44
N SER A 14 5.10 -15.47 -0.60
CA SER A 14 5.47 -14.66 -1.78
C SER A 14 5.25 -15.46 -3.07
N GLY A 15 4.84 -14.79 -4.14
CA GLY A 15 4.56 -15.42 -5.44
C GLY A 15 3.24 -16.21 -5.54
N ALA A 16 2.44 -16.33 -4.47
CA ALA A 16 1.18 -17.07 -4.48
C ALA A 16 0.01 -16.39 -5.23
N GLY A 17 0.23 -15.21 -5.85
CA GLY A 17 -0.80 -14.48 -6.60
C GLY A 17 -1.79 -13.68 -5.74
N LYS A 18 -1.49 -13.44 -4.46
CA LYS A 18 -2.38 -12.72 -3.52
C LYS A 18 -2.78 -11.33 -4.01
N GLY A 19 -1.83 -10.54 -4.53
CA GLY A 19 -2.11 -9.20 -5.06
C GLY A 19 -3.10 -9.24 -6.22
N THR A 20 -2.89 -10.17 -7.17
CA THR A 20 -3.83 -10.41 -8.29
C THR A 20 -5.23 -10.78 -7.79
N LEU A 21 -5.33 -11.70 -6.82
CA LEU A 21 -6.62 -12.08 -6.24
C LEU A 21 -7.30 -10.89 -5.53
N CYS A 22 -6.58 -10.14 -4.71
CA CYS A 22 -7.12 -8.98 -3.98
C CYS A 22 -7.65 -7.92 -4.95
N MET A 23 -6.94 -7.65 -6.04
CA MET A 23 -7.38 -6.72 -7.08
C MET A 23 -8.68 -7.17 -7.75
N LEU A 24 -8.78 -8.46 -8.12
CA LEU A 24 -10.00 -9.02 -8.71
C LEU A 24 -11.18 -8.96 -7.73
N LEU A 25 -10.95 -9.24 -6.45
CA LEU A 25 -11.96 -9.13 -5.40
C LEU A 25 -12.40 -7.66 -5.21
N ALA A 26 -11.46 -6.73 -5.12
CA ALA A 26 -11.73 -5.31 -4.95
C ALA A 26 -12.58 -4.77 -6.11
N LYS A 27 -12.21 -5.07 -7.36
CA LYS A 27 -12.96 -4.69 -8.56
C LYS A 27 -14.36 -5.30 -8.60
N LYS A 28 -14.50 -6.57 -8.23
CA LYS A 28 -15.78 -7.29 -8.25
C LYS A 28 -16.74 -6.81 -7.17
N LEU A 29 -16.23 -6.44 -6.00
CA LEU A 29 -17.03 -6.07 -4.83
C LEU A 29 -17.17 -4.56 -4.64
N GLY A 30 -16.43 -3.75 -5.41
CA GLY A 30 -16.35 -2.30 -5.23
C GLY A 30 -15.61 -1.90 -3.95
N PHE A 31 -14.67 -2.74 -3.49
CA PHE A 31 -13.91 -2.49 -2.26
C PHE A 31 -12.66 -1.66 -2.57
N GLN A 32 -12.19 -0.93 -1.57
CA GLN A 32 -10.84 -0.38 -1.59
C GLN A 32 -9.82 -1.52 -1.45
N LEU A 33 -8.65 -1.32 -2.07
CA LEU A 33 -7.53 -2.26 -2.02
C LEU A 33 -6.42 -1.68 -1.14
N LEU A 34 -5.76 -2.54 -0.37
CA LEU A 34 -4.56 -2.20 0.37
C LEU A 34 -3.53 -3.33 0.14
N ASP A 35 -2.34 -2.98 -0.35
CA ASP A 35 -1.21 -3.90 -0.48
C ASP A 35 -0.21 -3.63 0.65
N SER A 36 -0.24 -4.49 1.67
CA SER A 36 0.64 -4.36 2.84
C SER A 36 2.13 -4.48 2.50
N GLY A 37 2.48 -5.24 1.46
CA GLY A 37 3.87 -5.36 1.02
C GLY A 37 4.38 -4.09 0.34
N ALA A 38 3.51 -3.39 -0.38
CA ALA A 38 3.85 -2.12 -1.00
C ALA A 38 4.08 -1.00 0.03
N ILE A 39 3.32 -0.97 1.14
CA ILE A 39 3.49 0.05 2.19
C ILE A 39 4.94 0.14 2.69
N TYR A 40 5.59 -0.99 2.98
CA TYR A 40 6.98 -0.99 3.45
C TYR A 40 7.98 -0.51 2.39
N ARG A 41 7.76 -0.85 1.12
CA ARG A 41 8.62 -0.39 0.02
C ARG A 41 8.46 1.12 -0.21
N VAL A 42 7.23 1.61 -0.15
CA VAL A 42 6.92 3.04 -0.29
C VAL A 42 7.51 3.84 0.87
N LEU A 43 7.43 3.35 2.11
CA LEU A 43 8.07 4.01 3.25
C LEU A 43 9.59 4.10 3.07
N ALA A 44 10.24 3.03 2.62
CA ALA A 44 11.67 3.04 2.35
C ALA A 44 12.03 4.04 1.24
N LEU A 45 11.24 4.09 0.17
CA LEU A 45 11.41 5.06 -0.91
C LEU A 45 11.24 6.50 -0.41
N ALA A 46 10.19 6.77 0.37
CA ALA A 46 9.94 8.08 0.97
C ALA A 46 11.10 8.51 1.88
N ALA A 47 11.67 7.58 2.68
CA ALA A 47 12.81 7.87 3.53
C ALA A 47 14.04 8.27 2.71
N ILE A 48 14.31 7.56 1.61
CA ILE A 48 15.39 7.87 0.68
C ILE A 48 15.15 9.25 0.02
N HIS A 49 13.94 9.54 -0.44
CA HIS A 49 13.60 10.82 -1.08
C HIS A 49 13.79 12.02 -0.15
N HIS A 50 13.42 11.85 1.13
CA HIS A 50 13.48 12.92 2.13
C HIS A 50 14.83 12.97 2.88
N GLY A 51 15.76 12.06 2.56
CA GLY A 51 17.05 11.96 3.28
C GLY A 51 16.88 11.62 4.76
N VAL A 52 15.81 10.90 5.11
CA VAL A 52 15.57 10.40 6.47
C VAL A 52 16.50 9.22 6.74
N ASP A 53 17.14 9.21 7.91
CA ASP A 53 18.01 8.11 8.32
C ASP A 53 17.19 6.81 8.48
N THR A 54 17.49 5.82 7.63
CA THR A 54 16.78 4.54 7.59
C THR A 54 17.11 3.63 8.78
N GLU A 55 18.16 3.95 9.54
CA GLU A 55 18.53 3.23 10.75
C GLU A 55 17.92 3.85 12.02
N SER A 56 17.26 5.02 11.89
CA SER A 56 16.62 5.72 13.00
C SER A 56 15.12 5.49 13.02
N GLU A 57 14.66 4.60 13.90
CA GLU A 57 13.22 4.37 14.13
C GLU A 57 12.48 5.67 14.50
N ASP A 58 13.05 6.47 15.40
CA ASP A 58 12.49 7.76 15.83
C ASP A 58 12.28 8.74 14.66
N ALA A 59 13.16 8.71 13.66
CA ALA A 59 13.04 9.54 12.47
C ALA A 59 12.03 8.97 11.45
N LEU A 60 11.89 7.64 11.38
CA LEU A 60 10.96 6.96 10.48
C LEU A 60 9.51 6.99 10.95
N VAL A 61 9.25 7.00 12.26
CA VAL A 61 7.89 6.97 12.82
C VAL A 61 7.02 8.14 12.32
N PRO A 62 7.47 9.41 12.35
CA PRO A 62 6.69 10.52 11.80
C PRO A 62 6.43 10.38 10.30
N LEU A 63 7.42 9.92 9.53
CA LEU A 63 7.29 9.71 8.09
C LEU A 63 6.24 8.64 7.80
N ALA A 64 6.30 7.50 8.50
CA ALA A 64 5.32 6.42 8.34
C ALA A 64 3.90 6.84 8.73
N THR A 65 3.76 7.67 9.77
CA THR A 65 2.47 8.16 10.26
C THR A 65 1.78 9.09 9.27
N HIS A 66 2.56 9.83 8.48
CA HIS A 66 2.08 10.85 7.55
C HIS A 66 2.29 10.48 6.07
N LEU A 67 2.58 9.21 5.80
CA LEU A 67 2.86 8.73 4.45
C LEU A 67 1.63 8.95 3.54
N ASP A 68 1.76 9.84 2.55
CA ASP A 68 0.74 10.07 1.54
C ASP A 68 0.82 8.98 0.46
N VAL A 69 0.23 7.82 0.77
CA VAL A 69 0.19 6.66 -0.12
C VAL A 69 -1.24 6.30 -0.53
N GLN A 70 -1.42 6.02 -1.81
CA GLN A 70 -2.70 5.58 -2.36
C GLN A 70 -2.51 4.31 -3.20
N PHE A 71 -3.46 3.38 -3.06
CA PHE A 71 -3.52 2.14 -3.83
C PHE A 71 -4.71 2.18 -4.78
N ILE A 72 -4.44 2.26 -6.07
CA ILE A 72 -5.46 2.40 -7.10
C ILE A 72 -5.48 1.12 -7.93
N ALA A 73 -6.61 0.42 -7.93
CA ALA A 73 -6.82 -0.70 -8.84
C ALA A 73 -7.16 -0.16 -10.24
N GLU A 74 -6.23 -0.28 -11.20
CA GLU A 74 -6.41 0.18 -12.58
C GLU A 74 -6.17 -0.98 -13.56
N GLY A 75 -7.21 -1.38 -14.29
CA GLY A 75 -7.13 -2.53 -15.21
C GLY A 75 -6.87 -3.84 -14.47
N ASP A 76 -5.69 -4.41 -14.73
CA ASP A 76 -5.16 -5.65 -14.14
C ASP A 76 -3.87 -5.38 -13.32
N LEU A 77 -3.67 -4.12 -12.89
CA LEU A 77 -2.54 -3.69 -12.08
C LEU A 77 -3.01 -2.90 -10.86
N VAL A 78 -2.15 -2.87 -9.83
CA VAL A 78 -2.28 -1.98 -8.69
C VAL A 78 -1.28 -0.85 -8.90
N LYS A 79 -1.77 0.37 -9.07
CA LYS A 79 -0.94 1.56 -9.01
C LYS A 79 -0.72 1.97 -7.57
N VAL A 80 0.53 2.27 -7.25
CA VAL A 80 0.95 2.80 -5.96
C VAL A 80 1.36 4.25 -6.18
N ILE A 81 0.61 5.18 -5.60
CA ILE A 81 0.89 6.60 -5.68
C ILE A 81 1.52 7.04 -4.36
N LEU A 82 2.68 7.68 -4.40
CA LEU A 82 3.35 8.32 -3.28
C LEU A 82 3.44 9.82 -3.56
N GLU A 83 2.83 10.66 -2.72
CA GLU A 83 2.91 12.13 -2.84
C GLU A 83 2.49 12.67 -4.22
N GLY A 84 1.55 11.97 -4.87
CA GLY A 84 1.06 12.28 -6.22
C GLY A 84 1.88 11.67 -7.36
N GLU A 85 2.98 10.98 -7.09
CA GLU A 85 3.82 10.30 -8.08
C GLU A 85 3.54 8.80 -8.15
N ASP A 86 3.53 8.24 -9.36
CA ASP A 86 3.39 6.79 -9.57
C ASP A 86 4.72 6.08 -9.30
N VAL A 87 4.75 5.24 -8.26
CA VAL A 87 5.91 4.49 -7.77
C VAL A 87 5.73 2.97 -7.90
N SER A 88 4.87 2.53 -8.83
CA SER A 88 4.53 1.10 -9.01
C SER A 88 5.66 0.21 -9.56
N GLY A 89 6.84 0.78 -9.83
CA GLY A 89 8.00 0.13 -10.46
C GLY A 89 8.77 -0.84 -9.59
#